data_AF-A0AAN8EKI7-F1
#
_entry.id   AF-A0AAN8EKI7-F1
#
_cell.length_a   1.000
_cell.length_b   1.000
_cell.length_c   1.000
_cell.angle_alpha   90.00
_cell.angle_beta   90.00
_cell.angle_gamma   90.00
#
_symmetry.space_group_name_H-M   'P 1'
#
loop_
_entity.id
_entity.type
_entity.pdbx_description
1 polymer ?
#
loop_
_entity_poly.entity_id
_entity_poly.type
_entity_poly.pdbx_seq_one_letter_code
_entity_poly.pdbx_strand_id
1 'polypeptide(L)'
;MAQTYMLVWLAVALCFARFLLIGRRPKGYPPGPPTVPILGNIHQMPSRDAHLQFQKWAQVYGPIYSLMLGTKTLIVLSSDEAVKELLDKRSNNFSDRQEMYIGQTLCSGD
;
A
#
# COMPACT_ATOMS: atom_id res chain seq x y z
N MET A 1 33.68 18.16 -21.64
CA MET A 1 33.08 18.93 -20.51
C MET A 1 31.57 19.10 -20.67
N ALA A 2 31.05 19.80 -21.69
CA ALA A 2 29.60 20.00 -21.83
C ALA A 2 28.78 18.69 -21.95
N GLN A 3 29.26 17.72 -22.73
CA GLN A 3 28.57 16.44 -22.95
C GLN A 3 28.50 15.56 -21.68
N THR A 4 29.53 15.60 -20.82
CA THR A 4 29.53 14.87 -19.55
C THR A 4 28.52 15.46 -18.57
N TYR A 5 28.37 16.79 -18.51
CA TYR A 5 27.34 17.43 -17.68
C TYR A 5 25.92 17.09 -18.13
N MET A 6 25.67 17.04 -19.45
CA MET A 6 24.36 16.68 -19.99
C MET A 6 23.95 15.25 -19.61
N LEU A 7 24.88 14.29 -19.68
CA LEU A 7 24.64 12.91 -19.26
C LEU A 7 24.35 12.79 -17.76
N VAL A 8 25.06 13.54 -16.92
CA VAL A 8 24.83 13.56 -15.46
C VAL A 8 23.44 14.11 -15.14
N TRP A 9 23.03 15.23 -15.75
CA TRP A 9 21.69 15.78 -15.54
C TRP A 9 20.59 14.84 -16.01
N LEU A 10 20.79 14.15 -17.15
CA LEU A 10 19.85 13.15 -17.65
C LEU A 10 19.74 11.95 -16.69
N ALA A 11 20.85 11.47 -16.14
CA ALA A 11 20.85 10.40 -15.16
C ALA A 11 20.14 10.82 -13.86
N VAL A 12 20.41 12.02 -13.34
CA VAL A 12 19.73 12.57 -12.15
C VAL A 12 18.24 12.71 -12.39
N ALA A 13 17.82 13.23 -13.55
CA ALA A 13 16.41 13.35 -13.91
C ALA A 13 15.73 11.99 -13.99
N LEU A 14 16.40 10.97 -14.55
CA LEU A 14 15.87 9.61 -14.64
C LEU A 14 15.75 8.97 -13.25
N CYS A 15 16.76 9.13 -12.39
CA CYS A 15 16.73 8.69 -11.01
C CYS A 15 15.59 9.38 -10.22
N PHE A 16 15.43 10.69 -10.39
CA PHE A 16 14.35 11.45 -9.76
C PHE A 16 12.97 11.01 -10.27
N ALA A 17 12.82 10.78 -11.57
CA ALA A 17 11.58 10.26 -12.14
C ALA A 17 11.25 8.87 -11.58
N ARG A 18 12.24 7.97 -11.47
CA ARG A 18 12.07 6.66 -10.84
C ARG A 18 11.69 6.78 -9.37
N PHE A 19 12.31 7.72 -8.66
CA PHE A 19 12.02 8.00 -7.26
C PHE A 19 10.56 8.43 -7.05
N LEU A 20 10.03 9.28 -7.94
CA LEU A 20 8.62 9.69 -7.92
C LEU A 20 7.64 8.57 -8.29
N LEU A 21 8.11 7.52 -8.96
CA LEU A 21 7.30 6.35 -9.31
C LEU A 21 7.16 5.34 -8.17
N ILE A 22 8.04 5.39 -7.17
CA ILE A 22 8.01 4.49 -6.01
C ILE A 22 6.81 4.85 -5.11
N GLY A 23 6.05 3.83 -4.68
CA GLY A 23 4.89 4.02 -3.79
C GLY A 23 3.62 4.52 -4.49
N ARG A 24 3.58 4.50 -5.82
CA ARG A 24 2.35 4.76 -6.59
C ARG A 24 1.48 3.52 -6.63
N ARG A 25 0.16 3.75 -6.50
CA ARG A 25 -0.85 2.70 -6.67
C ARG A 25 -0.76 2.09 -8.07
N PRO A 26 -0.68 0.75 -8.21
CA PRO A 26 -0.66 0.12 -9.53
C PRO A 26 -1.98 0.32 -10.28
N LYS A 27 -1.93 0.23 -11.62
CA LYS A 27 -3.12 0.34 -12.46
C LYS A 27 -4.05 -0.86 -12.22
N GLY A 28 -5.37 -0.62 -12.21
CA GLY A 28 -6.39 -1.67 -12.01
C GLY A 28 -6.67 -2.04 -10.55
N TYR A 29 -5.99 -1.39 -9.60
CA TYR A 29 -6.27 -1.59 -8.18
C TYR A 29 -7.49 -0.79 -7.71
N PRO A 30 -8.16 -1.23 -6.63
CA PRO A 30 -9.28 -0.50 -6.04
C PRO A 30 -8.91 0.96 -5.71
N PRO A 31 -9.89 1.87 -5.69
CA PRO A 31 -9.66 3.27 -5.33
C PRO A 31 -9.11 3.41 -3.89
N GLY A 32 -8.68 4.60 -3.51
CA GLY A 32 -8.22 4.87 -2.16
C GLY A 32 -7.53 6.22 -2.02
N PRO A 33 -7.09 6.58 -0.81
CA PRO A 33 -6.50 7.89 -0.53
C PRO A 33 -5.27 8.21 -1.39
N PRO A 34 -5.02 9.50 -1.68
CA PRO A 34 -3.86 9.93 -2.43
C PRO A 34 -2.55 9.48 -1.78
N THR A 35 -1.62 9.01 -2.59
CA THR A 35 -0.34 8.48 -2.13
C THR A 35 0.77 9.48 -2.38
N VAL A 36 1.72 9.58 -1.45
CA VAL A 36 2.95 10.34 -1.66
C VAL A 36 4.07 9.40 -2.12
N PRO A 37 5.05 9.87 -2.91
CA PRO A 37 6.19 9.06 -3.29
C PRO A 37 6.88 8.43 -2.09
N ILE A 38 7.38 7.20 -2.25
CA ILE A 38 8.08 6.39 -1.25
C ILE A 38 7.21 5.92 -0.08
N LEU A 39 6.53 6.82 0.64
CA LEU A 39 5.78 6.47 1.86
C LEU A 39 4.40 5.87 1.55
N GLY A 40 3.79 6.26 0.43
CA GLY A 40 2.41 5.92 0.14
C GLY A 40 1.43 6.60 1.11
N ASN A 41 0.64 5.82 1.83
CA ASN A 41 -0.34 6.23 2.84
C ASN A 41 0.16 6.04 4.28
N ILE A 42 1.43 5.65 4.51
CA ILE A 42 1.97 5.49 5.88
C ILE A 42 1.78 6.77 6.71
N HIS A 43 1.96 7.94 6.09
CA HIS A 43 1.76 9.23 6.76
C HIS A 43 0.31 9.51 7.19
N GLN A 44 -0.66 8.78 6.63
CA GLN A 44 -2.09 8.88 6.95
C GLN A 44 -2.53 7.75 7.89
N MET A 45 -1.63 6.84 8.28
CA MET A 45 -1.98 5.74 9.15
C MET A 45 -2.27 6.26 10.56
N PRO A 46 -3.46 5.98 11.10
CA PRO A 46 -3.85 6.42 12.44
C PRO A 46 -3.06 5.65 13.51
N SER A 47 -2.51 6.36 14.49
CA SER A 47 -1.86 5.72 15.65
C SER A 47 -2.84 5.27 16.73
N ARG A 48 -4.07 5.79 16.70
CA ARG A 48 -5.17 5.45 17.63
C ARG A 48 -6.46 5.26 16.83
N ASP A 49 -7.34 4.40 17.31
CA ASP A 49 -8.68 4.18 16.76
C ASP A 49 -8.68 3.90 15.24
N ALA A 50 -7.77 3.02 14.80
CA ALA A 50 -7.56 2.75 13.37
C ALA A 50 -8.83 2.31 12.63
N HIS A 51 -9.71 1.58 13.32
CA HIS A 51 -11.00 1.14 12.80
C HIS A 51 -11.90 2.31 12.37
N LEU A 52 -11.89 3.45 13.09
CA LEU A 52 -12.69 4.63 12.72
C LEU A 52 -12.18 5.27 11.44
N GLN A 53 -10.86 5.37 11.28
CA GLN A 53 -10.27 5.90 10.05
C GLN A 53 -10.55 4.98 8.85
N PHE A 54 -10.45 3.67 9.04
CA PHE A 54 -10.76 2.69 8.01
C PHE A 54 -12.23 2.72 7.62
N GLN A 55 -13.14 2.94 8.59
CA GLN A 55 -14.56 3.16 8.31
C GLN A 55 -14.80 4.44 7.50
N LYS A 56 -14.13 5.55 7.84
CA LYS A 56 -14.20 6.80 7.05
C LYS A 56 -13.74 6.57 5.61
N TRP A 57 -12.65 5.85 5.42
CA TRP A 57 -12.18 5.51 4.07
C TRP A 57 -13.14 4.57 3.34
N ALA A 58 -13.76 3.60 4.02
CA ALA A 58 -14.78 2.76 3.41
C ALA A 58 -15.99 3.58 2.93
N GLN A 59 -16.39 4.61 3.69
CA GLN A 59 -17.47 5.51 3.28
C GLN A 59 -17.10 6.37 2.05
N VAL A 60 -15.83 6.78 1.94
CA VAL A 60 -15.37 7.67 0.85
C VAL A 60 -15.01 6.90 -0.43
N TYR A 61 -14.32 5.76 -0.30
CA TYR A 61 -13.77 5.00 -1.43
C TYR A 61 -14.56 3.73 -1.75
N GLY A 62 -15.51 3.35 -0.90
CA GLY A 62 -16.34 2.17 -1.06
C GLY A 62 -15.87 0.97 -0.21
N PRO A 63 -16.60 -0.15 -0.30
CA PRO A 63 -16.40 -1.32 0.56
C PRO A 63 -15.07 -2.06 0.32
N ILE A 64 -14.43 -1.82 -0.83
CA ILE A 64 -13.11 -2.36 -1.18
C ILE A 64 -12.24 -1.20 -1.65
N TYR A 65 -11.15 -0.93 -0.93
CA TYR A 65 -10.22 0.14 -1.27
C TYR A 65 -8.77 -0.28 -1.03
N SER A 66 -7.82 0.47 -1.57
CA SER A 66 -6.39 0.16 -1.48
C SER A 66 -5.57 1.27 -0.84
N LEU A 67 -4.62 0.86 -0.01
CA LEU A 67 -3.62 1.69 0.66
C LEU A 67 -2.23 1.26 0.20
N MET A 68 -1.32 2.21 0.02
CA MET A 68 0.09 1.96 -0.24
C MET A 68 0.87 2.08 1.06
N LEU A 69 1.51 1.02 1.52
CA LEU A 69 2.39 1.04 2.67
C LEU A 69 3.84 0.97 2.19
N GLY A 70 4.40 2.14 1.92
CA GLY A 70 5.69 2.22 1.28
C GLY A 70 5.61 1.70 -0.15
N THR A 71 6.27 0.56 -0.39
CA THR A 71 6.20 -0.19 -1.66
C THR A 71 5.15 -1.30 -1.68
N LYS A 72 4.58 -1.66 -0.52
CA LYS A 72 3.56 -2.72 -0.43
C LYS A 72 2.17 -2.15 -0.67
N THR A 73 1.29 -2.95 -1.27
CA THR A 73 -0.12 -2.58 -1.44
C THR A 73 -0.96 -3.37 -0.45
N LEU A 74 -1.80 -2.67 0.30
CA LEU A 74 -2.79 -3.24 1.21
C LEU A 74 -4.18 -3.05 0.62
N ILE A 75 -4.94 -4.13 0.47
CA ILE A 75 -6.36 -4.06 0.10
C ILE A 75 -7.18 -4.24 1.37
N VAL A 76 -8.08 -3.29 1.63
CA VAL A 76 -8.96 -3.30 2.79
C VAL A 76 -10.36 -3.69 2.34
N LEU A 77 -10.93 -4.69 3.02
CA LEU A 77 -12.29 -5.16 2.84
C LEU A 77 -13.13 -4.66 4.01
N SER A 78 -14.21 -3.93 3.74
CA SER A 78 -15.06 -3.30 4.77
C SER A 78 -16.53 -3.73 4.71
N SER A 79 -16.91 -4.60 3.78
CA SER A 79 -18.24 -5.23 3.70
C SER A 79 -18.17 -6.73 3.95
N ASP A 80 -19.19 -7.29 4.59
CA ASP A 80 -19.33 -8.72 4.82
C ASP A 80 -19.44 -9.52 3.51
N GLU A 81 -20.08 -8.99 2.46
CA GLU A 81 -20.16 -9.68 1.17
C GLU A 81 -18.78 -9.87 0.54
N ALA A 82 -17.97 -8.81 0.51
CA ALA A 82 -16.60 -8.88 -0.01
C ALA A 82 -15.71 -9.83 0.81
N VAL A 83 -15.86 -9.84 2.13
CA VAL A 83 -15.12 -10.75 3.01
C VAL A 83 -15.52 -12.20 2.71
N LYS A 84 -16.81 -12.50 2.61
CA LYS A 84 -17.32 -13.84 2.30
C LYS A 84 -16.93 -14.29 0.90
N GLU A 85 -16.90 -13.40 -0.08
CA GLU A 85 -16.49 -13.77 -1.43
C GLU A 85 -14.99 -14.08 -1.51
N LEU A 86 -14.14 -13.26 -0.89
CA LEU A 86 -12.70 -13.39 -1.04
C LEU A 86 -12.07 -14.37 -0.06
N LEU A 87 -12.45 -14.33 1.23
CA LEU A 87 -11.82 -15.14 2.26
C LEU A 87 -12.48 -16.52 2.45
N ASP A 88 -13.77 -16.67 2.12
CA ASP A 88 -14.47 -17.95 2.25
C ASP A 88 -14.54 -18.67 0.89
N LYS A 89 -15.27 -18.10 -0.10
CA LYS A 89 -15.44 -18.76 -1.41
C LYS A 89 -14.15 -18.91 -2.22
N ARG A 90 -13.20 -17.97 -2.08
CA ARG A 90 -11.92 -17.98 -2.79
C ARG A 90 -10.73 -18.17 -1.83
N SER A 91 -10.97 -18.82 -0.69
CA SER A 91 -9.97 -19.05 0.36
C SER A 91 -8.65 -19.62 -0.16
N ASN A 92 -8.69 -20.56 -1.11
CA ASN A 92 -7.47 -21.13 -1.72
C ASN A 92 -6.55 -20.10 -2.38
N ASN A 93 -7.08 -18.97 -2.86
CA ASN A 93 -6.30 -17.90 -3.49
C ASN A 93 -5.84 -16.82 -2.50
N PHE A 94 -6.51 -16.70 -1.35
CA PHE A 94 -6.31 -15.62 -0.37
C PHE A 94 -6.00 -16.14 1.04
N SER A 95 -5.56 -17.40 1.16
CA SER A 95 -5.23 -18.05 2.43
C SER A 95 -3.83 -17.67 2.94
N ASP A 96 -2.99 -17.09 2.08
CA ASP A 96 -1.65 -16.66 2.45
C ASP A 96 -1.69 -15.56 3.52
N ARG A 97 -0.77 -15.64 4.49
CA ARG A 97 -0.73 -14.74 5.65
C ARG A 97 0.55 -13.95 5.60
N GLN A 98 0.41 -12.62 5.58
CA GLN A 98 1.57 -11.74 5.60
C GLN A 98 2.37 -11.94 6.89
N GLU A 99 3.66 -12.26 6.75
CA GLU A 99 4.57 -12.36 7.88
C GLU A 99 4.67 -11.02 8.61
N MET A 100 4.26 -11.04 9.88
CA MET A 100 4.42 -9.91 10.79
C MET A 100 5.69 -10.15 11.60
N TYR A 101 6.84 -9.76 11.07
CA TYR A 101 8.16 -10.01 11.67
C TYR A 101 8.18 -9.77 13.19
N ILE A 102 7.73 -8.60 13.64
CA ILE A 102 7.71 -8.24 15.06
C ILE A 102 6.77 -9.16 15.87
N GLY A 103 5.57 -9.42 15.38
CA GLY A 103 4.60 -10.26 16.08
C GLY A 103 5.03 -11.73 16.14
N GLN A 104 5.64 -12.23 15.07
CA GLN A 104 6.16 -13.59 15.01
C GLN A 104 7.37 -13.76 15.94
N THR A 105 8.35 -12.86 15.91
CA THR A 105 9.52 -12.93 16.80
C THR A 105 9.13 -12.84 18.28
N LEU A 106 8.22 -11.93 18.64
CA LEU A 106 7.77 -11.82 20.04
C LEU A 106 6.98 -13.04 20.52
N CYS A 107 6.21 -13.68 19.63
CA CYS A 107 5.39 -14.84 19.97
C CYS A 107 6.10 -16.19 19.78
N SER A 108 7.17 -16.26 18.98
CA SER A 108 7.97 -17.48 18.77
C SER A 108 8.93 -17.77 19.92
N GLY A 109 9.23 -16.76 20.74
CA GLY A 109 10.05 -16.93 21.95
C GLY A 109 11.54 -17.12 21.68
N ASP A 110 12.01 -16.71 20.50
CA ASP A 110 13.43 -16.67 20.12
C ASP A 110 14.15 -15.41 20.63
#